data_AF-A0A1H6WWJ4-F1
#
_entry.id   AF-A0A1H6WWJ4-F1
#
_cell.length_a   1.000
_cell.length_b   1.000
_cell.length_c   1.000
_cell.angle_alpha   90.00
_cell.angle_beta   90.00
_cell.angle_gamma   90.00
#
_symmetry.space_group_name_H-M   'P 1'
#
loop_
_entity.id
_entity.type
_entity.pdbx_description
1 polymer ?
#
loop_
_entity_poly.entity_id
_entity_poly.type
_entity_poly.pdbx_seq_one_letter_code
_entity_poly.pdbx_strand_id
1 'polypeptide(L)' 'MMDRDLARIVIGSAFRASRELTELVPLLKEHDDQSEDLRLGLASAIAEIGQAVLNPLFEAFPDMEAETDNLIERYGRAI' A
#
# COMPACT_ATOMS: atom_id res chain seq x y z
N MET A 1 -10.59 -14.91 13.86
CA MET A 1 -10.15 -15.39 12.53
C MET A 1 -10.68 -14.40 11.52
N MET A 2 -9.81 -13.80 10.73
CA MET A 2 -10.19 -12.86 9.68
C MET A 2 -10.94 -13.62 8.57
N ASP A 3 -12.03 -13.07 8.06
CA ASP A 3 -12.74 -13.62 6.90
C ASP A 3 -12.36 -12.88 5.62
N ARG A 4 -12.82 -13.39 4.48
CA ARG A 4 -12.43 -12.92 3.15
C ARG A 4 -12.94 -11.50 2.85
N ASP A 5 -14.08 -11.12 3.42
CA ASP A 5 -14.64 -9.78 3.24
C ASP A 5 -13.80 -8.76 4.02
N LEU A 6 -13.40 -9.11 5.23
CA LEU A 6 -12.45 -8.31 6.01
C LEU A 6 -11.09 -8.21 5.30
N ALA A 7 -10.59 -9.31 4.70
CA ALA A 7 -9.36 -9.29 3.90
C ALA A 7 -9.43 -8.32 2.72
N ARG A 8 -10.56 -8.33 2.00
CA ARG A 8 -10.81 -7.38 0.92
C ARG A 8 -10.78 -5.92 1.38
N ILE A 9 -11.39 -5.62 2.53
CA ILE A 9 -11.41 -4.28 3.13
C ILE A 9 -9.99 -3.83 3.53
N VAL A 10 -9.22 -4.73 4.13
CA VAL A 10 -7.85 -4.44 4.56
C VAL A 10 -6.94 -4.18 3.36
N ILE A 11 -7.01 -5.00 2.31
CA ILE A 11 -6.30 -4.77 1.04
C ILE A 11 -6.63 -3.39 0.49
N GLY A 12 -7.92 -3.08 0.28
CA GLY A 12 -8.33 -1.79 -0.29
C GLY A 12 -7.88 -0.59 0.57
N SER A 13 -7.92 -0.73 1.89
CA SER A 13 -7.44 0.30 2.83
C SER A 13 -5.93 0.50 2.75
N ALA A 14 -5.17 -0.59 2.70
CA ALA A 14 -3.72 -0.56 2.60
C ALA A 14 -3.26 0.10 1.29
N PHE A 15 -3.83 -0.31 0.15
CA PHE A 15 -3.51 0.30 -1.14
C PHE A 15 -3.86 1.79 -1.20
N ARG A 16 -5.01 2.19 -0.62
CA ARG A 16 -5.40 3.60 -0.52
C ARG A 16 -4.39 4.39 0.29
N ALA A 17 -4.00 3.90 1.46
CA ALA A 17 -3.01 4.55 2.31
C ALA A 17 -1.65 4.68 1.59
N SER A 18 -1.16 3.61 0.96
CA SER A 18 0.08 3.65 0.18
C SER A 18 0.01 4.67 -0.97
N ARG A 19 -1.14 4.79 -1.65
CA ARG A 19 -1.34 5.77 -2.72
C ARG A 19 -1.31 7.20 -2.19
N GLU A 20 -2.05 7.48 -1.11
CA GLU A 20 -2.08 8.81 -0.47
C GLU A 20 -0.69 9.22 0.00
N LEU A 21 0.09 8.32 0.60
CA LEU A 21 1.48 8.57 0.98
C LEU A 21 2.37 8.84 -0.24
N THR A 22 2.17 8.12 -1.34
CA THR A 22 2.90 8.34 -2.59
C THR A 22 2.57 9.69 -3.21
N GLU A 23 1.32 10.15 -3.13
CA GLU A 23 0.85 11.45 -3.60
C GLU A 23 1.49 12.63 -2.84
N LEU A 24 2.01 12.40 -1.62
CA LEU A 24 2.77 13.41 -0.86
C LEU A 24 4.22 13.57 -1.36
N VAL A 25 4.79 12.57 -2.03
CA VAL A 25 6.20 12.61 -2.47
C VAL A 25 6.50 13.79 -3.41
N PRO A 26 5.68 14.09 -4.44
CA PRO A 26 5.88 15.29 -5.27
C PRO A 26 5.83 16.60 -4.48
N LEU A 27 5.00 16.69 -3.44
CA LEU A 27 4.86 17.91 -2.61
C LEU A 27 6.13 18.20 -1.80
N LEU A 28 6.91 17.16 -1.51
CA LEU A 28 8.17 17.29 -0.79
C LEU A 28 9.33 17.72 -1.70
N LYS A 29 9.22 17.61 -3.03
CA LYS A 29 10.36 17.86 -3.96
C LYS A 29 10.89 19.30 -3.94
N GLU A 30 10.16 20.27 -3.39
CA GLU A 30 10.53 21.69 -3.43
C GLU A 30 11.31 22.20 -2.21
N HIS A 31 11.48 21.38 -1.17
CA HIS A 31 12.09 21.81 0.10
C HIS A 31 13.39 21.04 0.41
N ASP A 32 14.29 21.69 1.15
CA ASP A 32 15.68 21.35 1.52
C ASP A 32 15.84 20.01 2.29
N ASP A 33 16.97 19.75 2.95
CA ASP A 33 17.28 18.51 3.72
C ASP A 33 16.11 17.90 4.54
N GLN A 34 15.22 18.71 5.13
CA GLN A 34 14.02 18.22 5.84
C GLN A 34 13.03 17.44 4.94
N SER A 35 13.01 17.73 3.64
CA SER A 35 12.29 16.94 2.63
C SER A 35 12.87 15.55 2.48
N GLU A 36 14.19 15.40 2.60
CA GLU A 36 14.82 14.10 2.44
C GLU A 36 14.37 13.14 3.54
N ASP A 37 14.42 13.56 4.80
CA ASP A 37 13.93 12.78 5.94
C ASP A 37 12.44 12.41 5.78
N LEU A 38 11.61 13.36 5.34
CA LEU A 38 10.19 13.11 5.11
C LEU A 38 9.96 12.13 3.95
N ARG A 39 10.70 12.22 2.84
CA ARG A 39 10.60 11.27 1.73
C ARG A 39 11.03 9.87 2.16
N LEU A 40 12.09 9.76 2.96
CA LEU A 40 12.54 8.48 3.53
C LEU A 40 11.51 7.91 4.51
N GLY A 41 10.88 8.76 5.31
CA GLY A 41 9.77 8.39 6.18
C GLY A 41 8.56 7.87 5.41
N LEU A 42 8.16 8.55 4.33
CA LEU A 42 7.07 8.09 3.46
C LEU A 42 7.40 6.75 2.81
N ALA A 43 8.61 6.60 2.26
CA ALA A 43 9.04 5.34 1.66
C ALA A 43 9.03 4.20 2.68
N SER A 44 9.49 4.46 3.91
CA SER A 44 9.47 3.49 5.00
C SER A 44 8.05 3.10 5.39
N ALA A 45 7.14 4.08 5.54
CA ALA A 45 5.74 3.80 5.86
C ALA A 45 5.04 2.98 4.76
N ILE A 46 5.29 3.28 3.48
CA ILE A 46 4.76 2.49 2.36
C ILE A 46 5.30 1.06 2.40
N ALA A 47 6.60 0.90 2.67
CA ALA A 47 7.22 -0.42 2.80
C ALA A 47 6.65 -1.21 4.00
N GLU A 48 6.41 -0.55 5.13
CA GLU A 48 5.80 -1.16 6.32
C GLU A 48 4.36 -1.60 6.05
N ILE A 49 3.56 -0.84 5.30
CA ILE A 49 2.22 -1.29 4.87
C ILE A 49 2.33 -2.60 4.07
N GLY A 50 3.30 -2.68 3.14
CA GLY A 50 3.57 -3.90 2.40
C GLY A 50 3.96 -5.06 3.31
N GLN A 51 4.99 -4.87 4.13
CA GLN A 51 5.59 -5.94 4.94
C GLN A 51 4.73 -6.39 6.11
N ALA A 52 4.09 -5.47 6.82
CA ALA A 52 3.38 -5.78 8.06
C ALA A 52 1.88 -6.03 7.85
N VAL A 53 1.30 -5.55 6.74
CA VAL A 53 -0.15 -5.69 6.47
C VAL A 53 -0.40 -6.59 5.27
N LEU A 54 0.16 -6.26 4.11
CA LEU A 54 -0.16 -6.98 2.87
C LEU A 54 0.48 -8.37 2.82
N ASN A 55 1.77 -8.51 3.14
CA ASN A 55 2.46 -9.79 3.07
C ASN A 55 1.80 -10.88 3.95
N PRO A 56 1.54 -10.65 5.26
CA PRO A 56 0.89 -11.67 6.08
C PRO A 56 -0.55 -11.98 5.63
N LEU A 57 -1.23 -10.99 5.05
CA LEU A 57 -2.57 -11.17 4.52
C LEU A 57 -2.55 -12.05 3.28
N PHE A 58 -1.64 -11.81 2.34
CA PHE A 58 -1.49 -12.62 1.13
C PHE A 58 -0.94 -14.02 1.43
N GLU A 59 -0.09 -14.18 2.45
CA GLU A 59 0.29 -15.51 2.95
C GLU A 59 -0.92 -16.28 3.50
N ALA A 60 -1.84 -15.61 4.19
CA ALA A 60 -3.07 -16.21 4.72
C ALA A 60 -4.16 -16.42 3.64
N PHE A 61 -4.16 -15.59 2.58
CA PHE A 61 -5.17 -15.56 1.52
C PHE A 61 -4.50 -15.37 0.12
N PRO A 62 -3.76 -16.39 -0.38
CA PRO A 62 -2.95 -16.25 -1.60
C PRO A 62 -3.78 -16.06 -2.87
N ASP A 63 -5.03 -16.51 -2.86
CA ASP A 63 -6.00 -16.26 -3.93
C ASP A 63 -6.35 -14.77 -4.05
N MET A 64 -6.26 -14.00 -2.96
CA MET A 64 -6.51 -12.56 -2.98
C MET A 64 -5.33 -11.76 -3.52
N GLU A 65 -4.10 -12.27 -3.42
CA GLU A 65 -2.93 -11.65 -4.07
C GLU A 65 -3.11 -11.66 -5.59
N ALA A 66 -3.41 -12.84 -6.16
CA ALA A 66 -3.68 -12.98 -7.59
C ALA A 66 -4.89 -12.16 -8.06
N GLU A 67 -5.97 -12.09 -7.26
CA GLU A 67 -7.11 -11.22 -7.55
C GLU A 67 -6.71 -9.74 -7.57
N THR A 68 -5.91 -9.32 -6.59
CA THR A 68 -5.45 -7.94 -6.45
C THR A 68 -4.54 -7.54 -7.61
N ASP A 69 -3.58 -8.39 -7.97
CA ASP A 69 -2.69 -8.18 -9.11
C ASP A 69 -3.48 -8.04 -10.41
N ASN A 70 -4.47 -8.91 -10.63
CA ASN A 70 -5.32 -8.83 -11.83
C ASN A 70 -6.09 -7.51 -11.90
N LEU A 71 -6.60 -7.02 -10.77
CA LEU A 71 -7.32 -5.74 -10.72
C LEU A 71 -6.39 -4.56 -10.99
N ILE A 72 -5.18 -4.59 -10.45
CA ILE A 72 -4.17 -3.56 -10.70
C ILE A 72 -3.78 -3.55 -12.18
N GLU A 73 -3.50 -4.71 -12.78
CA GLU A 73 -3.16 -4.81 -14.20
C GLU A 73 -4.30 -4.31 -15.10
N ARG A 74 -5.54 -4.65 -14.77
CA ARG A 74 -6.69 -4.35 -15.62
C ARG A 74 -7.20 -2.92 -15.48
N TYR A 75 -7.14 -2.36 -14.28
CA TYR A 75 -7.79 -1.08 -13.95
C TYR A 75 -6.86 -0.03 -13.38
N GLY A 76 -5.58 -0.34 -13.16
CA GLY A 76 -4.61 0.57 -12.53
C GLY A 76 -4.89 0.85 -11.06
N ARG A 77 -5.70 0.02 -10.40
CA ARG A 77 -6.02 0.16 -8.97
C ARG A 77 -6.35 -1.19 -8.34
N ALA A 78 -6.02 -1.31 -7.05
CA ALA A 78 -6.56 -2.39 -6.23
C ALA A 78 -8.06 -2.16 -5.93
N ILE A 79 -8.68 -3.23 -5.41
CA ILE A 79 -10.09 -3.37 -4.96
C ILE A 79 -10.73 -2.05 -4.50
#